data_AF-A0A958KXH8-F1
#
_entry.id   AF-A0A958KXH8-F1
#
_cell.length_a   1.000
_cell.length_b   1.000
_cell.length_c   1.000
_cell.angle_alpha   90.00
_cell.angle_beta   90.00
_cell.angle_gamma   90.00
#
_symmetry.space_group_name_H-M   'P 1'
#
loop_
_entity.id
_entity.type
_entity.pdbx_description
1 polymer ?
#
loop_
_entity_poly.entity_id
_entity_poly.type
_entity_poly.pdbx_seq_one_letter_code
_entity_poly.pdbx_strand_id
1 'polypeptide(L)'
;MSVEKKLKKGDKIYSEGDTLQNFYIVQSGKVSLYIERGGQKTEVDQPLIGHVIGEQGVFGFPRQAFNAEALSEVRVVEMPVEPLRMVFDKSPAPYKMFVKALGDELRRLRGVIRSLKLEQDNMPCPPRFIPRLCAILTLVGRQIGKPPVVDTSIPAYKREEEAKKNPHFKDTDLILSFHTLKIYTARMFLESHQRMQSFCELLGKLGYLHLQYEKNEDTEQMELQEIRILDSQTVELFGEFFQHNYFKAGKSEVIIADKTAIQLARAFCELSKDVEPDRNGVVKLDYKKLMADIKTQFYIDLKEIHIGLLEKKGLYVKRQTLDEVVYVSFDRFEWLSTFKFWQIIQEIDRWNQIGFVNVNEDLNEVKAQGPAKCGGCGAEIKAESKFCSECGFKIAA
;
A
#
# COMPACT_ATOMS: atom_id res chain seq x y z
N MET A 1 6.30 16.41 46.51
CA MET A 1 6.10 15.20 47.34
C MET A 1 5.69 14.07 46.43
N SER A 2 6.14 12.84 46.70
CA SER A 2 5.71 11.64 45.96
C SER A 2 4.34 11.16 46.48
N VAL A 3 3.47 10.70 45.59
CA VAL A 3 2.14 10.18 45.94
C VAL A 3 2.00 8.75 45.42
N GLU A 4 1.61 7.81 46.29
CA GLU A 4 1.29 6.45 45.84
C GLU A 4 -0.11 6.41 45.24
N LYS A 5 -0.24 5.88 44.02
CA LYS A 5 -1.51 5.64 43.33
C LYS A 5 -1.73 4.15 43.15
N LYS A 6 -2.93 3.69 43.56
CA LYS A 6 -3.43 2.34 43.30
C LYS A 6 -4.42 2.41 42.14
N LEU A 7 -4.18 1.63 41.11
CA LEU A 7 -4.92 1.64 39.84
C LEU A 7 -5.48 0.25 39.59
N LYS A 8 -6.74 0.18 39.14
CA LYS A 8 -7.39 -1.05 38.71
C LYS A 8 -7.06 -1.32 37.24
N LYS A 9 -7.28 -2.56 36.81
CA LYS A 9 -7.16 -2.93 35.39
C LYS A 9 -8.08 -2.04 34.55
N GLY A 10 -7.52 -1.43 33.50
CA GLY A 10 -8.20 -0.51 32.59
C GLY A 10 -8.06 0.96 32.96
N ASP A 11 -7.57 1.28 34.17
CA ASP A 11 -7.35 2.67 34.56
C ASP A 11 -6.20 3.28 33.74
N LYS A 12 -6.45 4.46 33.16
CA LYS A 12 -5.42 5.24 32.47
C LYS A 12 -4.57 6.00 33.49
N ILE A 13 -3.25 5.91 33.32
CA ILE A 13 -2.27 6.70 34.09
C ILE A 13 -2.15 8.09 33.46
N TYR A 14 -1.97 8.15 32.15
CA TYR A 14 -1.97 9.37 31.32
C TYR A 14 -2.28 9.02 29.86
N SER A 15 -2.62 10.03 29.06
CA SER A 15 -2.90 9.88 27.63
C SER A 15 -1.80 10.47 26.75
N GLU A 16 -1.69 9.98 25.52
CA GLU A 16 -0.77 10.54 24.52
C GLU A 16 -1.10 12.02 24.28
N GLY A 17 -0.08 12.87 24.27
CA GLY A 17 -0.23 14.31 24.03
C GLY A 17 -0.50 15.15 25.28
N ASP A 18 -0.84 14.52 26.41
CA ASP A 18 -1.02 15.20 27.70
C ASP A 18 0.25 15.96 28.11
N THR A 19 0.06 17.07 28.81
CA THR A 19 1.18 17.84 29.36
C THR A 19 1.88 17.02 30.44
N LEU A 20 3.20 16.88 30.31
CA LEU A 20 3.99 16.03 31.18
C LEU A 20 4.38 16.83 32.45
N GLN A 21 3.55 16.70 33.48
CA GLN A 21 3.75 17.33 34.79
C GLN A 21 4.37 16.37 35.82
N ASN A 22 4.05 15.08 35.68
CA ASN A 22 4.49 14.03 36.59
C ASN A 22 5.13 12.88 35.81
N PHE A 23 6.10 12.21 36.44
CA PHE A 23 6.59 10.90 36.04
C PHE A 23 6.14 9.85 37.06
N TYR A 24 6.19 8.59 36.67
CA TYR A 24 5.68 7.48 37.48
C TYR A 24 6.72 6.37 37.58
N ILE A 25 6.83 5.78 38.78
CA ILE A 25 7.65 4.60 39.02
C ILE A 25 6.71 3.43 39.29
N VAL A 26 6.84 2.35 38.53
CA VAL A 26 6.00 1.15 38.70
C VAL A 26 6.47 0.36 39.93
N GLN A 27 5.62 0.18 40.93
CA GLN A 27 5.95 -0.59 42.14
C GLN A 27 5.42 -2.03 42.09
N SER A 28 4.27 -2.25 41.46
CA SER A 28 3.71 -3.59 41.26
C SER A 28 2.67 -3.59 40.15
N GLY A 29 2.42 -4.76 39.57
CA GLY A 29 1.43 -4.94 38.50
C GLY A 29 2.02 -4.80 37.10
N LYS A 30 1.15 -4.74 36.09
CA LYS A 30 1.49 -4.63 34.67
C LYS A 30 0.93 -3.33 34.08
N VAL A 31 1.78 -2.54 33.45
CA VAL A 31 1.40 -1.31 32.74
C VAL A 31 1.67 -1.50 31.25
N SER A 32 0.75 -1.08 30.39
CA SER A 32 0.94 -1.04 28.93
C SER A 32 1.21 0.39 28.50
N LEU A 33 2.27 0.60 27.72
CA LEU A 33 2.47 1.81 26.93
C LEU A 33 1.99 1.53 25.51
N TYR A 34 1.01 2.30 25.02
CA TYR A 34 0.41 2.03 23.71
C TYR A 34 0.08 3.31 22.94
N ILE A 35 -0.12 3.12 21.64
CA ILE A 35 -0.65 4.15 20.73
C ILE A 35 -2.02 3.69 20.28
N GLU A 36 -2.98 4.61 20.25
CA GLU A 36 -4.32 4.35 19.76
C GLU A 36 -4.56 5.13 18.48
N ARG A 37 -4.91 4.44 17.39
CA ARG A 37 -5.26 5.05 16.10
C ARG A 37 -6.46 4.31 15.52
N GLY A 38 -7.51 5.05 15.17
CA GLY A 38 -8.73 4.48 14.56
C GLY A 38 -9.38 3.38 15.42
N GLY A 39 -9.31 3.48 16.75
CA GLY A 39 -9.87 2.50 17.69
C GLY A 39 -9.02 1.25 17.94
N GLN A 40 -7.86 1.11 17.29
CA GLN A 40 -6.93 0.01 17.53
C GLN A 40 -5.80 0.46 18.46
N LYS A 41 -5.57 -0.30 19.53
CA LYS A 41 -4.45 -0.11 20.47
C LYS A 41 -3.26 -0.97 20.02
N THR A 42 -2.13 -0.33 19.73
CA THR A 42 -0.86 -0.99 19.45
C THR A 42 0.04 -0.82 20.66
N GLU A 43 0.34 -1.92 21.35
CA GLU A 43 1.29 -1.92 22.47
C GLU A 43 2.71 -1.66 21.96
N VAL A 44 3.35 -0.65 22.53
CA VAL A 44 4.71 -0.22 22.21
C VAL A 44 5.71 -0.84 23.18
N ASP A 45 5.38 -0.86 24.47
CA ASP A 45 6.25 -1.35 25.53
C ASP A 45 5.44 -1.75 26.78
N GLN A 46 6.03 -2.60 27.61
CA GLN A 46 5.47 -3.03 28.90
C GLN A 46 6.50 -2.79 30.02
N PRO A 47 6.48 -1.61 30.67
CA PRO A 47 7.39 -1.29 31.76
C PRO A 47 7.36 -2.32 32.89
N LEU A 48 8.54 -2.70 33.37
CA LEU A 48 8.69 -3.63 34.49
C LEU A 48 8.60 -2.90 35.83
N ILE A 49 8.53 -3.67 36.90
CA ILE A 49 8.62 -3.15 38.26
C ILE A 49 9.97 -2.44 38.44
N GLY A 50 9.95 -1.23 39.01
CA GLY A 50 11.09 -0.34 39.15
C GLY A 50 11.34 0.57 37.96
N HIS A 51 10.70 0.34 36.80
CA HIS A 51 10.86 1.21 35.64
C HIS A 51 10.15 2.54 35.84
N VAL A 52 10.74 3.59 35.24
CA VAL A 52 10.21 4.95 35.22
C VAL A 52 9.52 5.20 33.88
N ILE A 53 8.34 5.80 33.92
CA ILE A 53 7.61 6.27 32.74
C ILE A 53 7.32 7.77 32.86
N GLY A 54 7.41 8.48 31.74
CA GLY A 54 7.33 9.95 31.72
C GLY A 54 8.64 10.65 32.10
N GLU A 55 9.78 9.94 32.13
CA GLU A 55 11.07 10.52 32.50
C GLU A 55 11.55 11.61 31.53
N GLN A 56 11.11 11.58 30.27
CA GLN A 56 11.37 12.60 29.25
C GLN A 56 10.99 14.02 29.68
N GLY A 57 10.05 14.19 30.61
CA GLY A 57 9.70 15.49 31.18
C GLY A 57 10.88 16.18 31.86
N VAL A 58 11.72 15.40 32.53
CA VAL A 58 12.90 15.88 33.26
C VAL A 58 13.89 16.55 32.30
N PHE A 59 13.93 16.09 31.05
CA PHE A 59 14.84 16.58 30.02
C PHE A 59 14.22 17.68 29.13
N GLY A 60 13.10 18.27 29.55
CA GLY A 60 12.48 19.42 28.89
C GLY A 60 11.49 19.07 27.77
N PHE A 61 11.05 17.81 27.68
CA PHE A 61 10.02 17.41 26.72
C PHE A 61 8.62 17.51 27.32
N PRO A 62 7.75 18.40 26.80
CA PRO A 62 6.55 18.82 27.54
C PRO A 62 5.35 17.89 27.40
N ARG A 63 5.41 16.85 26.56
CA ARG A 63 4.24 16.02 26.22
C ARG A 63 4.50 14.52 26.34
N GLN A 64 3.47 13.79 26.74
CA GLN A 64 3.49 12.33 26.75
C GLN A 64 3.50 11.76 25.33
N ALA A 65 4.43 10.83 25.08
CA ALA A 65 4.64 10.24 23.75
C ALA A 65 3.70 9.05 23.47
N PHE A 66 3.09 8.48 24.51
CA PHE A 66 2.28 7.27 24.48
C PHE A 66 1.11 7.42 25.46
N ASN A 67 0.10 6.57 25.32
CA ASN A 67 -0.87 6.32 26.40
C ASN A 67 -0.25 5.34 27.39
N ALA A 68 -0.65 5.44 28.66
CA ALA A 68 -0.28 4.48 29.70
C ALA A 68 -1.53 3.98 30.42
N GLU A 69 -1.70 2.66 30.52
CA GLU A 69 -2.87 2.02 31.13
C GLU A 69 -2.47 0.80 31.97
N ALA A 70 -3.17 0.59 33.07
CA ALA A 70 -2.97 -0.57 33.92
C ALA A 70 -3.61 -1.83 33.30
N LEU A 71 -2.82 -2.88 33.06
CA LEU A 71 -3.29 -4.18 32.56
C LEU A 71 -3.69 -5.15 33.68
N SER A 72 -3.31 -4.83 34.92
CA SER A 72 -3.68 -5.52 36.14
C SER A 72 -3.98 -4.50 37.25
N GLU A 73 -4.21 -4.95 38.47
CA GLU A 73 -4.05 -4.05 39.62
C GLU A 73 -2.58 -3.58 39.67
N VAL A 74 -2.38 -2.27 39.70
CA VAL A 74 -1.08 -1.60 39.58
C VAL A 74 -0.89 -0.62 40.73
N ARG A 75 0.33 -0.56 41.25
CA ARG A 75 0.77 0.51 42.15
C ARG A 75 1.88 1.30 41.49
N VAL A 76 1.74 2.62 41.47
CA VAL A 76 2.75 3.55 40.98
C VAL A 76 3.06 4.62 42.02
N VAL A 77 4.31 5.08 42.03
CA VAL A 77 4.67 6.34 42.70
C VAL A 77 4.63 7.45 41.67
N GLU A 78 3.74 8.40 41.85
CA GLU A 78 3.68 9.62 41.07
C GLU A 78 4.60 10.68 41.69
N MET A 79 5.44 11.29 40.84
CA MET A 79 6.37 12.33 41.25
C MET A 79 6.32 13.52 40.29
N PRO A 80 6.27 14.76 40.81
CA PRO A 80 6.39 15.94 39.98
C PRO A 80 7.75 15.98 39.28
N VAL A 81 7.74 16.40 38.02
CA VAL A 81 8.95 16.56 37.21
C VAL A 81 9.80 17.74 37.66
N GLU A 82 9.14 18.83 38.04
CA GLU A 82 9.80 20.12 38.30
C GLU A 82 10.93 20.04 39.36
N PRO A 83 10.75 19.38 40.52
CA PRO A 83 11.83 19.22 41.48
C PRO A 83 13.03 18.45 40.94
N LEU A 84 12.79 17.39 40.16
CA LEU A 84 13.85 16.58 39.58
C LEU A 84 14.59 17.34 38.48
N ARG A 85 13.85 18.12 37.68
CA ARG A 85 14.42 19.04 36.70
C ARG A 85 15.31 20.09 37.35
N MET A 86 14.89 20.71 38.46
CA MET A 86 15.73 21.66 39.21
C MET A 86 17.04 21.03 39.70
N VAL A 87 17.01 19.76 40.13
CA VAL A 87 18.21 19.02 40.54
C VAL A 87 19.13 18.76 39.34
N PHE A 88 18.55 18.31 38.24
CA PHE A 88 19.28 18.12 36.98
C PHE A 88 19.92 19.45 36.51
N ASP A 89 19.16 20.54 36.51
CA ASP A 89 19.63 21.87 36.10
C ASP A 89 20.70 22.45 37.03
N LYS A 90 20.79 22.02 38.29
CA LYS A 90 21.84 22.42 39.23
C LYS A 90 23.04 21.47 39.26
N SER A 91 22.97 20.34 38.56
CA SER A 91 24.03 19.33 38.56
C SER A 91 25.31 19.83 37.87
N PRO A 92 26.50 19.25 38.14
CA PRO A 92 27.72 19.56 37.40
C PRO A 92 27.57 19.29 35.90
N ALA A 93 28.21 20.11 35.06
CA ALA A 93 28.06 20.04 33.60
C ALA A 93 28.35 18.65 33.00
N PRO A 94 29.42 17.91 33.40
CA PRO A 94 29.67 16.57 32.87
C PRO A 94 28.53 15.58 33.16
N TYR A 95 27.93 15.67 34.36
CA TYR A 95 26.82 14.82 34.75
C TYR A 95 25.56 15.14 33.93
N LYS A 96 25.25 16.43 33.74
CA LYS A 96 24.11 16.83 32.89
C LYS A 96 24.26 16.30 31.47
N MET A 97 25.44 16.44 30.88
CA MET A 97 25.71 15.96 29.52
C MET A 97 25.51 14.46 29.42
N PHE A 98 26.08 13.69 30.35
CA PHE A 98 25.98 12.23 30.36
C PHE A 98 24.53 11.75 30.52
N VAL A 99 23.80 12.26 31.53
CA VAL A 99 22.42 11.85 31.80
C VAL A 99 21.48 12.28 30.68
N LYS A 100 21.67 13.48 30.12
CA LYS A 100 20.88 13.95 28.98
C LYS A 100 21.10 13.06 27.75
N ALA A 101 22.33 12.68 27.45
CA ALA A 101 22.63 11.78 26.34
C ALA A 101 21.91 10.43 26.48
N LEU A 102 21.86 9.86 27.69
CA LEU A 102 21.09 8.64 27.96
C LEU A 102 19.59 8.85 27.78
N GLY A 103 19.05 9.99 28.23
CA GLY A 103 17.64 10.33 28.05
C GLY A 103 17.25 10.51 26.58
N ASP A 104 18.09 11.20 25.81
CA ASP A 104 17.91 11.40 24.37
C ASP A 104 18.00 10.07 23.60
N GLU A 105 18.92 9.19 23.97
CA GLU A 105 19.04 7.85 23.36
C GLU A 105 17.82 6.97 23.68
N LEU A 106 17.35 6.98 24.93
CA LEU A 106 16.17 6.21 25.33
C LEU A 106 14.91 6.71 24.60
N ARG A 107 14.78 8.03 24.43
CA ARG A 107 13.72 8.63 23.60
C ARG A 107 13.83 8.18 22.14
N ARG A 108 15.04 8.18 21.57
CA ARG A 108 15.29 7.72 20.19
C ARG A 108 14.88 6.26 20.01
N LEU A 109 15.31 5.38 20.91
CA LEU A 109 14.96 3.95 20.89
C LEU A 109 13.46 3.72 20.99
N ARG A 110 12.75 4.43 21.89
CA ARG A 110 11.29 4.38 21.97
C ARG A 110 10.60 4.86 20.68
N GLY A 111 11.17 5.87 20.01
CA GLY A 111 10.71 6.33 18.70
C GLY A 111 10.87 5.27 17.60
N VAL A 112 11.98 4.52 17.61
CA VAL A 112 12.21 3.40 16.69
C VAL A 112 11.24 2.26 16.98
N ILE A 113 11.08 1.85 18.24
CA ILE A 113 10.12 0.80 18.64
C ILE A 113 8.70 1.19 18.23
N ARG A 114 8.32 2.46 18.42
CA ARG A 114 7.05 3.00 17.93
C ARG A 114 6.88 2.79 16.42
N SER A 115 7.89 3.11 15.61
CA SER A 115 7.83 2.89 14.15
C SER A 115 7.65 1.41 13.84
N LEU A 116 8.51 0.56 14.41
CA LEU A 116 8.48 -0.88 14.20
C LEU A 116 7.13 -1.51 14.61
N LYS A 117 6.53 -1.02 15.69
CA LYS A 117 5.23 -1.51 16.17
C LYS A 117 4.06 -1.00 15.34
N LEU A 118 4.14 0.22 14.78
CA LEU A 118 3.17 0.70 13.79
C LEU A 118 3.31 -0.01 12.44
N GLU A 119 4.49 -0.57 12.16
CA GLU A 119 4.76 -1.44 11.00
C GLU A 119 4.19 -2.86 11.18
N GLN A 120 3.93 -3.32 12.42
CA GLN A 120 3.30 -4.62 12.73
C GLN A 120 1.77 -4.62 12.52
N ASP A 121 1.29 -4.10 11.39
CA ASP A 121 -0.04 -4.48 10.89
C ASP A 121 0.11 -5.84 10.18
N ASN A 122 -0.77 -6.82 10.46
CA ASN A 122 -0.63 -8.18 9.90
C ASN A 122 -0.71 -8.19 8.36
N MET A 123 -1.27 -7.13 7.78
CA MET A 123 -1.24 -6.87 6.35
C MET A 123 -0.25 -5.73 6.07
N PRO A 124 0.72 -5.91 5.16
CA PRO A 124 1.61 -4.84 4.70
C PRO A 124 0.90 -3.54 4.28
N CYS A 125 -0.22 -3.66 3.55
CA CYS A 125 -1.06 -2.56 3.06
C CYS A 125 -2.56 -2.82 3.32
N PRO A 126 -3.04 -2.54 4.54
CA PRO A 126 -4.44 -2.68 4.89
C PRO A 126 -5.35 -1.76 4.03
N PRO A 127 -6.56 -2.18 3.64
CA PRO A 127 -7.43 -1.44 2.72
C PRO A 127 -7.68 0.03 3.09
N ARG A 128 -7.80 0.33 4.39
CA ARG A 128 -8.00 1.70 4.91
C ARG A 128 -6.86 2.68 4.55
N PHE A 129 -5.66 2.17 4.27
CA PHE A 129 -4.50 3.00 3.98
C PHE A 129 -4.27 3.21 2.48
N ILE A 130 -4.91 2.42 1.61
CA ILE A 130 -4.71 2.49 0.15
C ILE A 130 -5.02 3.91 -0.38
N PRO A 131 -6.19 4.52 -0.11
CA PRO A 131 -6.47 5.88 -0.59
C PRO A 131 -5.50 6.92 -0.03
N ARG A 132 -5.06 6.74 1.21
CA ARG A 132 -4.12 7.63 1.87
C ARG A 132 -2.75 7.59 1.20
N LEU A 133 -2.24 6.41 0.85
CA LEU A 133 -0.97 6.28 0.12
C LEU A 133 -1.05 6.96 -1.25
N CYS A 134 -2.15 6.76 -1.98
CA CYS A 134 -2.39 7.44 -3.25
C CYS A 134 -2.37 8.96 -3.07
N ALA A 135 -3.12 9.48 -2.09
CA ALA A 135 -3.22 10.90 -1.82
C ALA A 135 -1.88 11.52 -1.38
N ILE A 136 -1.08 10.84 -0.55
CA ILE A 136 0.24 11.33 -0.15
C ILE A 136 1.15 11.44 -1.37
N LEU A 137 1.22 10.38 -2.19
CA LEU A 137 2.09 10.35 -3.35
C LEU A 137 1.71 11.45 -4.36
N THR A 138 0.42 11.61 -4.68
CA THR A 138 -0.04 12.61 -5.65
C THR A 138 0.06 14.03 -5.09
N LEU A 139 -0.27 14.26 -3.82
CA LEU A 139 -0.19 15.58 -3.20
C LEU A 139 1.26 16.06 -3.07
N VAL A 140 2.15 15.22 -2.54
CA VAL A 140 3.57 15.57 -2.41
C VAL A 140 4.21 15.71 -3.79
N GLY A 141 3.87 14.81 -4.73
CA GLY A 141 4.31 14.91 -6.12
C GLY A 141 3.93 16.23 -6.77
N ARG A 142 2.69 16.70 -6.60
CA ARG A 142 2.23 17.98 -7.18
C ARG A 142 2.83 19.22 -6.51
N GLN A 143 3.03 19.19 -5.20
CA GLN A 143 3.47 20.36 -4.45
C GLN A 143 4.99 20.54 -4.44
N ILE A 144 5.75 19.44 -4.45
CA ILE A 144 7.20 19.44 -4.31
C ILE A 144 7.91 18.90 -5.56
N GLY A 145 7.22 18.09 -6.35
CA GLY A 145 7.80 17.50 -7.56
C GLY A 145 8.21 18.56 -8.57
N LYS A 146 9.32 18.31 -9.24
CA LYS A 146 9.85 19.18 -10.28
C LYS A 146 9.59 18.54 -11.64
N PRO A 147 9.28 19.35 -12.68
CA PRO A 147 9.26 18.82 -14.03
C PRO A 147 10.68 18.33 -14.41
N PRO A 148 10.79 17.40 -15.37
CA PRO A 148 12.08 17.00 -15.90
C PRO A 148 12.86 18.22 -16.40
N VAL A 149 14.13 18.32 -16.01
CA VAL A 149 15.03 19.38 -16.50
C VAL A 149 15.34 19.08 -17.96
N VAL A 150 14.76 19.86 -18.87
CA VAL A 150 15.04 19.76 -20.30
C VAL A 150 16.32 20.54 -20.59
N ASP A 151 17.40 19.84 -20.95
CA ASP A 151 18.63 20.49 -21.39
C ASP A 151 18.38 21.20 -22.74
N THR A 152 18.26 22.52 -22.69
CA THR A 152 18.00 23.36 -23.86
C THR A 152 19.19 23.44 -24.81
N SER A 153 20.38 23.00 -24.40
CA SER A 153 21.56 22.94 -25.27
C SER A 153 21.46 21.82 -26.32
N ILE A 154 20.59 20.83 -26.09
CA ILE A 154 20.32 19.74 -27.02
C ILE A 154 19.26 20.20 -28.05
N PRO A 155 19.55 20.15 -29.37
CA PRO A 155 18.58 20.50 -30.41
C PRO A 155 17.28 19.70 -30.31
N ALA A 156 16.14 20.35 -30.59
CA ALA A 156 14.80 19.76 -30.43
C ALA A 156 14.62 18.40 -31.13
N TYR A 157 15.17 18.23 -32.33
CA TYR A 157 15.07 16.96 -33.07
C TYR A 157 15.84 15.79 -32.40
N LYS A 158 16.92 16.07 -31.66
CA LYS A 158 17.65 15.04 -30.89
C LYS A 158 16.90 14.67 -29.61
N ARG A 159 16.24 15.65 -28.97
CA ARG A 159 15.32 15.40 -27.85
C ARG A 159 14.13 14.55 -28.31
N GLU A 160 13.61 14.76 -29.51
CA GLU A 160 12.57 13.90 -30.10
C GLU A 160 13.06 12.49 -30.41
N GLU A 161 14.31 12.30 -30.86
CA GLU A 161 14.90 10.96 -31.03
C GLU A 161 15.13 10.24 -29.69
N GLU A 162 15.56 10.95 -28.64
CA GLU A 162 15.65 10.39 -27.29
C GLU A 162 14.27 10.07 -26.70
N ALA A 163 13.27 10.94 -26.89
CA ALA A 163 11.89 10.69 -26.49
C ALA A 163 11.28 9.47 -27.23
N LYS A 164 11.66 9.24 -28.50
CA LYS A 164 11.28 8.02 -29.25
C LYS A 164 11.94 6.76 -28.67
N LYS A 165 13.14 6.87 -28.09
CA LYS A 165 13.81 5.76 -27.39
C LYS A 165 13.26 5.53 -25.98
N ASN A 166 12.63 6.53 -25.39
CA ASN A 166 12.06 6.53 -24.04
C ASN A 166 10.58 7.01 -24.06
N PRO A 167 9.65 6.26 -24.68
CA PRO A 167 8.26 6.71 -24.93
C PRO A 167 7.43 6.96 -23.66
N HIS A 168 7.93 6.54 -22.49
CA HIS A 168 7.31 6.76 -21.19
C HIS A 168 7.71 8.10 -20.54
N PHE A 169 8.64 8.86 -21.13
CA PHE A 169 9.15 10.10 -20.57
C PHE A 169 8.43 11.29 -21.18
N LYS A 170 7.62 11.99 -20.38
CA LYS A 170 6.85 13.16 -20.83
C LYS A 170 7.32 14.40 -20.08
N ASP A 171 7.22 15.54 -20.74
CA ASP A 171 7.50 16.85 -20.11
C ASP A 171 6.57 17.16 -18.92
N THR A 172 5.45 16.42 -18.82
CA THR A 172 4.48 16.50 -17.71
C THR A 172 4.81 15.61 -16.51
N ASP A 173 5.87 14.81 -16.58
CA ASP A 173 6.26 13.93 -15.49
C ASP A 173 6.69 14.75 -14.25
N LEU A 174 6.45 14.19 -13.06
CA LEU A 174 6.86 14.82 -11.80
C LEU A 174 7.99 14.02 -11.18
N ILE A 175 9.12 14.67 -10.96
CA ILE A 175 10.31 14.09 -10.33
C ILE A 175 10.36 14.51 -8.86
N LEU A 176 10.49 13.53 -7.97
CA LEU A 176 10.46 13.70 -6.53
C LEU A 176 11.58 12.91 -5.86
N SER A 177 12.34 13.56 -4.97
CA SER A 177 13.27 12.86 -4.08
C SER A 177 12.51 11.95 -3.11
N PHE A 178 12.89 10.67 -3.04
CA PHE A 178 12.27 9.72 -2.13
C PHE A 178 12.55 10.06 -0.65
N HIS A 179 13.71 10.63 -0.34
CA HIS A 179 14.01 11.14 1.00
C HIS A 179 12.96 12.17 1.45
N THR A 180 12.57 13.07 0.54
CA THR A 180 11.54 14.08 0.80
C THR A 180 10.18 13.42 1.00
N LEU A 181 9.79 12.50 0.11
CA LEU A 181 8.54 11.75 0.25
C LEU A 181 8.47 10.99 1.58
N LYS A 182 9.58 10.36 2.00
CA LYS A 182 9.73 9.65 3.29
C LYS A 182 9.48 10.58 4.48
N ILE A 183 10.06 11.79 4.47
CA ILE A 183 9.84 12.78 5.54
C ILE A 183 8.37 13.17 5.63
N TYR A 184 7.73 13.52 4.50
CA TYR A 184 6.32 13.91 4.49
C TYR A 184 5.40 12.76 4.95
N THR A 185 5.62 11.56 4.40
CA THR A 185 4.87 10.36 4.76
C THR A 185 4.91 10.12 6.27
N ALA A 186 6.11 10.11 6.86
CA ALA A 186 6.28 9.78 8.27
C ALA A 186 5.88 10.92 9.22
N ARG A 187 6.25 12.18 8.91
CA ARG A 187 6.08 13.30 9.85
C ARG A 187 4.75 14.03 9.70
N MET A 188 4.27 14.21 8.46
CA MET A 188 3.06 14.98 8.20
C MET A 188 1.83 14.08 8.20
N PHE A 189 1.91 12.93 7.52
CA PHE A 189 0.77 12.03 7.35
C PHE A 189 0.75 10.87 8.35
N LEU A 190 1.79 10.75 9.18
CA LEU A 190 1.93 9.73 10.21
C LEU A 190 1.77 8.30 9.65
N GLU A 191 2.31 8.07 8.45
CA GLU A 191 2.30 6.80 7.74
C GLU A 191 3.68 6.13 7.72
N SER A 192 3.70 4.82 7.50
CA SER A 192 4.96 4.07 7.36
C SER A 192 5.64 4.40 6.04
N HIS A 193 6.89 4.86 6.12
CA HIS A 193 7.69 5.11 4.93
C HIS A 193 8.06 3.81 4.18
N GLN A 194 8.15 2.68 4.88
CA GLN A 194 8.39 1.38 4.25
C GLN A 194 7.18 0.98 3.41
N ARG A 195 5.97 1.16 3.95
CA ARG A 195 4.72 0.95 3.20
C ARG A 195 4.65 1.85 1.97
N MET A 196 5.03 3.12 2.10
CA MET A 196 5.11 4.02 0.95
C MET A 196 6.14 3.55 -0.09
N GLN A 197 7.32 3.08 0.34
CA GLN A 197 8.32 2.54 -0.57
C GLN A 197 7.78 1.35 -1.36
N SER A 198 7.22 0.35 -0.67
CA SER A 198 6.65 -0.82 -1.31
C SER A 198 5.47 -0.47 -2.22
N PHE A 199 4.65 0.52 -1.83
CA PHE A 199 3.60 1.04 -2.70
C PHE A 199 4.18 1.67 -3.98
N CYS A 200 5.28 2.40 -3.88
CA CYS A 200 5.99 2.94 -5.05
C CYS A 200 6.59 1.82 -5.92
N GLU A 201 7.18 0.79 -5.32
CA GLU A 201 7.69 -0.41 -6.02
C GLU A 201 6.58 -1.12 -6.80
N LEU A 202 5.41 -1.27 -6.19
CA LEU A 202 4.22 -1.85 -6.83
C LEU A 202 3.76 -1.01 -8.03
N LEU A 203 3.66 0.31 -7.85
CA LEU A 203 3.27 1.20 -8.94
C LEU A 203 4.35 1.26 -10.03
N GLY A 204 5.63 1.13 -9.67
CA GLY A 204 6.74 1.02 -10.60
C GLY A 204 6.68 -0.26 -11.45
N LYS A 205 6.35 -1.39 -10.82
CA LYS A 205 6.11 -2.67 -11.50
C LYS A 205 4.98 -2.58 -12.53
N LEU A 206 3.93 -1.81 -12.23
CA LEU A 206 2.80 -1.57 -13.13
C LEU A 206 3.04 -0.47 -14.17
N GLY A 207 4.22 0.18 -14.15
CA GLY A 207 4.60 1.21 -15.11
C GLY A 207 4.00 2.59 -14.84
N TYR A 208 3.47 2.86 -13.64
CA TYR A 208 2.97 4.19 -13.26
C TYR A 208 4.08 5.10 -12.71
N LEU A 209 5.15 4.50 -12.20
CA LEU A 209 6.33 5.19 -11.68
C LEU A 209 7.60 4.66 -12.34
N HIS A 210 8.63 5.49 -12.39
CA HIS A 210 10.00 5.06 -12.60
C HIS A 210 10.81 5.31 -11.32
N LEU A 211 11.56 4.30 -10.88
CA LEU A 211 12.28 4.28 -9.60
C LEU A 211 13.78 4.23 -9.86
N GLN A 212 14.51 5.25 -9.38
CA GLN A 212 15.96 5.32 -9.49
C GLN A 212 16.62 4.94 -8.17
N TYR A 213 17.36 3.84 -8.21
CA TYR A 213 18.15 3.36 -7.08
C TYR A 213 19.62 3.73 -7.28
N GLU A 214 20.26 4.22 -6.23
CA GLU A 214 21.69 4.52 -6.22
C GLU A 214 22.38 3.76 -5.09
N LYS A 215 23.65 3.42 -5.29
CA LYS A 215 24.45 2.76 -4.26
C LYS A 215 24.79 3.79 -3.18
N ASN A 216 24.37 3.52 -1.95
CA ASN A 216 24.78 4.32 -0.81
C ASN A 216 26.28 4.09 -0.54
N GLU A 217 27.05 5.18 -0.47
CA GLU A 217 28.51 5.14 -0.31
C GLU A 217 28.96 4.53 1.03
N ASP A 218 28.12 4.64 2.07
CA ASP A 218 28.44 4.17 3.42
C ASP A 218 28.05 2.71 3.65
N THR A 219 26.89 2.29 3.13
CA THR A 219 26.31 0.95 3.39
C THR A 219 26.52 -0.04 2.27
N GLU A 220 26.99 0.43 1.11
CA GLU A 220 27.06 -0.31 -0.15
C GLU A 220 25.73 -0.89 -0.65
N GLN A 221 24.60 -0.52 -0.04
CA GLN A 221 23.28 -1.00 -0.41
C GLN A 221 22.65 -0.08 -1.47
N MET A 222 21.82 -0.66 -2.33
CA MET A 222 21.01 0.10 -3.28
C MET A 222 19.85 0.73 -2.54
N GLU A 223 19.75 2.06 -2.57
CA GLU A 223 18.68 2.82 -1.93
C GLU A 223 17.89 3.60 -2.98
N LEU A 224 16.57 3.62 -2.82
CA LEU A 224 15.68 4.42 -3.67
C LEU A 224 15.95 5.91 -3.39
N GLN A 225 16.46 6.64 -4.38
CA GLN A 225 16.77 8.06 -4.24
C GLN A 225 15.72 8.96 -4.88
N GLU A 226 15.26 8.59 -6.07
CA GLU A 226 14.35 9.40 -6.88
C GLU A 226 13.18 8.57 -7.40
N ILE A 227 12.01 9.20 -7.38
CA ILE A 227 10.77 8.69 -7.96
C ILE A 227 10.34 9.66 -9.05
N ARG A 228 10.04 9.12 -10.22
CA ARG A 228 9.38 9.83 -11.30
C ARG A 228 7.97 9.31 -11.49
N ILE A 229 6.99 10.20 -11.41
CA ILE A 229 5.57 9.88 -11.56
C ILE A 229 5.18 10.06 -13.03
N LEU A 230 4.87 8.95 -13.70
CA LEU A 230 4.57 8.89 -15.14
C LEU A 230 3.08 9.10 -15.44
N ASP A 231 2.21 8.68 -14.51
CA ASP A 231 0.75 8.81 -14.63
C ASP A 231 0.12 9.14 -13.27
N SER A 232 0.28 10.40 -12.84
CA SER A 232 -0.31 10.88 -11.58
C SER A 232 -1.83 10.83 -11.57
N GLN A 233 -2.47 10.93 -12.75
CA GLN A 233 -3.93 10.98 -12.86
C GLN A 233 -4.52 9.60 -12.55
N THR A 234 -3.96 8.53 -13.14
CA THR A 234 -4.42 7.16 -12.84
C THR A 234 -4.27 6.82 -11.35
N VAL A 235 -3.16 7.22 -10.71
CA VAL A 235 -2.94 6.98 -9.27
C VAL A 235 -3.97 7.72 -8.40
N GLU A 236 -4.29 8.97 -8.75
CA GLU A 236 -5.31 9.74 -8.03
C GLU A 236 -6.71 9.14 -8.21
N LEU A 237 -7.11 8.90 -9.46
CA LEU A 237 -8.40 8.30 -9.79
C LEU A 237 -8.58 6.92 -9.14
N PHE A 238 -7.50 6.13 -9.06
CA PHE A 238 -7.51 4.86 -8.33
C PHE A 238 -7.79 5.08 -6.84
N GLY A 239 -7.12 6.04 -6.21
CA GLY A 239 -7.34 6.38 -4.79
C GLY A 239 -8.79 6.79 -4.52
N GLU A 240 -9.36 7.64 -5.37
CA GLU A 240 -10.76 8.06 -5.29
C GLU A 240 -11.74 6.91 -5.53
N PHE A 241 -11.51 6.11 -6.57
CA PHE A 241 -12.29 4.93 -6.91
C PHE A 241 -12.32 3.94 -5.73
N PHE A 242 -11.15 3.65 -5.16
CA PHE A 242 -11.02 2.72 -4.04
C PHE A 242 -11.71 3.29 -2.79
N GLN A 243 -11.47 4.55 -2.45
CA GLN A 243 -12.10 5.21 -1.31
C GLN A 243 -13.63 5.20 -1.41
N HIS A 244 -14.17 5.62 -2.54
CA HIS A 244 -15.61 5.66 -2.78
C HIS A 244 -16.24 4.27 -2.61
N ASN A 245 -15.66 3.24 -3.22
CA ASN A 245 -16.19 1.88 -3.15
C ASN A 245 -15.97 1.21 -1.79
N TYR A 246 -14.92 1.59 -1.05
CA TYR A 246 -14.62 1.05 0.27
C TYR A 246 -15.57 1.58 1.35
N PHE A 247 -15.94 2.86 1.27
CA PHE A 247 -16.84 3.51 2.25
C PHE A 247 -18.32 3.49 1.85
N LYS A 248 -18.65 3.05 0.63
CA LYS A 248 -20.03 2.82 0.21
C LYS A 248 -20.68 1.77 1.12
N ALA A 249 -21.92 2.00 1.54
CA ALA A 249 -22.64 1.05 2.39
C ALA A 249 -22.79 -0.31 1.68
N GLY A 250 -22.31 -1.38 2.32
CA GLY A 250 -22.25 -2.73 1.76
C GLY A 250 -20.86 -3.10 1.21
N LYS A 251 -20.61 -4.39 0.96
CA LYS A 251 -19.34 -4.82 0.36
C LYS A 251 -19.39 -4.56 -1.15
N SER A 252 -18.67 -3.55 -1.63
CA SER A 252 -18.52 -3.33 -3.08
C SER A 252 -17.67 -4.45 -3.68
N GLU A 253 -18.28 -5.28 -4.53
CA GLU A 253 -17.62 -6.37 -5.25
C GLU A 253 -16.56 -5.86 -6.25
N VAL A 254 -16.70 -4.60 -6.68
CA VAL A 254 -15.85 -3.93 -7.66
C VAL A 254 -14.41 -3.76 -7.15
N ILE A 255 -14.18 -3.64 -5.84
CA ILE A 255 -12.82 -3.51 -5.27
C ILE A 255 -12.24 -4.84 -4.79
N ILE A 256 -12.88 -5.97 -5.11
CA ILE A 256 -12.37 -7.30 -4.82
C ILE A 256 -11.76 -7.84 -6.11
N ALA A 257 -10.45 -8.11 -6.13
CA ALA A 257 -9.80 -8.65 -7.30
C ALA A 257 -10.38 -10.03 -7.68
N ASP A 258 -10.72 -10.18 -8.96
CA ASP A 258 -11.16 -11.44 -9.55
C ASP A 258 -10.36 -11.69 -10.83
N LYS A 259 -9.61 -12.79 -10.86
CA LYS A 259 -8.68 -13.08 -11.97
C LYS A 259 -9.40 -13.19 -13.31
N THR A 260 -10.58 -13.80 -13.33
CA THR A 260 -11.37 -14.00 -14.54
C THR A 260 -11.91 -12.65 -15.04
N ALA A 261 -12.42 -11.81 -14.13
CA ALA A 261 -12.89 -10.47 -14.48
C ALA A 261 -11.75 -9.59 -15.04
N ILE A 262 -10.56 -9.65 -14.44
CA ILE A 262 -9.37 -8.92 -14.92
C ILE A 262 -8.97 -9.37 -16.33
N GLN A 263 -8.90 -10.68 -16.58
CA GLN A 263 -8.54 -11.22 -17.88
C GLN A 263 -9.58 -10.87 -18.96
N LEU A 264 -10.87 -10.92 -18.62
CA LEU A 264 -11.95 -10.51 -19.51
C LEU A 264 -11.90 -9.01 -19.81
N ALA A 265 -11.72 -8.15 -18.79
CA ALA A 265 -11.59 -6.71 -18.99
C ALA A 265 -10.38 -6.37 -19.87
N ARG A 266 -9.25 -7.05 -19.67
CA ARG A 266 -8.07 -6.97 -20.55
C ARG A 266 -8.44 -7.30 -22.00
N ALA A 267 -9.09 -8.45 -22.22
CA ALA A 267 -9.46 -8.91 -23.55
C ALA A 267 -10.38 -7.91 -24.28
N PHE A 268 -11.40 -7.39 -23.59
CA PHE A 268 -12.28 -6.37 -24.13
C PHE A 268 -11.53 -5.06 -24.46
N CYS A 269 -10.63 -4.63 -23.59
CA CYS A 269 -9.82 -3.42 -23.82
C CYS A 269 -8.85 -3.59 -24.99
N GLU A 270 -8.21 -4.75 -25.12
CA GLU A 270 -7.27 -5.03 -26.21
C GLU A 270 -7.97 -5.15 -27.57
N LEU A 271 -9.08 -5.89 -27.64
CA LEU A 271 -9.84 -6.10 -28.87
C LEU A 271 -10.64 -4.87 -29.34
N SER A 272 -10.80 -3.86 -28.48
CA SER A 272 -11.43 -2.58 -28.82
C SER A 272 -10.44 -1.47 -29.18
N LYS A 273 -9.12 -1.73 -29.16
CA LYS A 273 -8.09 -0.70 -29.39
C LYS A 273 -8.25 0.03 -30.73
N ASP A 274 -8.54 -0.72 -31.78
CA ASP A 274 -8.61 -0.22 -33.15
C ASP A 274 -10.01 0.27 -33.55
N VAL A 275 -10.97 0.26 -32.60
CA VAL A 275 -12.33 0.73 -32.83
C VAL A 275 -12.48 2.14 -32.27
N GLU A 276 -12.89 3.07 -33.13
CA GLU A 276 -13.15 4.45 -32.72
C GLU A 276 -14.40 4.51 -31.81
N PRO A 277 -14.27 5.11 -30.61
CA PRO A 277 -15.40 5.32 -29.72
C PRO A 277 -16.34 6.41 -30.28
N ASP A 278 -17.62 6.31 -29.94
CA ASP A 278 -18.60 7.37 -30.24
C ASP A 278 -18.41 8.61 -29.35
N ARG A 279 -19.29 9.62 -29.51
CA ARG A 279 -19.24 10.87 -28.74
C ARG A 279 -19.31 10.69 -27.22
N ASN A 280 -19.81 9.55 -26.75
CA ASN A 280 -19.94 9.21 -25.34
C ASN A 280 -18.84 8.25 -24.87
N GLY A 281 -17.81 7.97 -25.69
CA GLY A 281 -16.76 7.02 -25.34
C GLY A 281 -17.12 5.55 -25.56
N VAL A 282 -18.29 5.27 -26.15
CA VAL A 282 -18.80 3.90 -26.31
C VAL A 282 -18.27 3.28 -27.58
N VAL A 283 -17.70 2.08 -27.48
CA VAL A 283 -17.29 1.26 -28.62
C VAL A 283 -18.36 0.21 -28.94
N LYS A 284 -18.47 -0.17 -30.21
CA LYS A 284 -19.40 -1.21 -30.68
C LYS A 284 -18.62 -2.31 -31.38
N LEU A 285 -18.79 -3.55 -30.93
CA LEU A 285 -18.13 -4.74 -31.46
C LEU A 285 -19.18 -5.77 -31.90
N ASP A 286 -18.91 -6.49 -32.98
CA ASP A 286 -19.68 -7.68 -33.35
C ASP A 286 -19.45 -8.78 -32.29
N TYR A 287 -20.53 -9.25 -31.68
CA TYR A 287 -20.45 -10.22 -30.57
C TYR A 287 -19.91 -11.58 -31.01
N LYS A 288 -20.26 -12.07 -32.20
CA LYS A 288 -19.77 -13.36 -32.72
C LYS A 288 -18.27 -13.29 -32.98
N LYS A 289 -17.81 -12.20 -33.59
CA LYS A 289 -16.38 -11.95 -33.82
C LYS A 289 -15.62 -11.82 -32.50
N LEU A 290 -16.15 -11.02 -31.57
CA LEU A 290 -15.56 -10.83 -30.24
C LEU A 290 -15.39 -12.18 -29.50
N MET A 291 -16.41 -13.04 -29.50
CA MET A 291 -16.30 -14.36 -28.88
C MET A 291 -15.20 -15.21 -29.51
N ALA A 292 -15.07 -15.19 -30.84
CA ALA A 292 -14.02 -15.93 -31.55
C ALA A 292 -12.62 -15.38 -31.23
N ASP A 293 -12.45 -14.07 -31.23
CA ASP A 293 -11.18 -13.39 -30.94
C ASP A 293 -10.75 -13.61 -29.48
N ILE A 294 -11.68 -13.53 -28.51
CA ILE A 294 -11.40 -13.84 -27.10
C ILE A 294 -10.98 -15.31 -26.93
N LYS A 295 -11.67 -16.23 -27.59
CA LYS A 295 -11.33 -17.66 -27.52
C LYS A 295 -9.97 -17.97 -28.12
N THR A 296 -9.59 -17.29 -29.20
CA THR A 296 -8.33 -17.55 -29.91
C THR A 296 -7.13 -16.85 -29.27
N GLN A 297 -7.28 -15.60 -28.84
CA GLN A 297 -6.17 -14.79 -28.33
C GLN A 297 -6.00 -14.90 -26.80
N PHE A 298 -7.10 -15.09 -26.07
CA PHE A 298 -7.09 -15.14 -24.60
C PHE A 298 -7.47 -16.50 -24.02
N TYR A 299 -7.81 -17.48 -24.87
CA TYR A 299 -8.19 -18.84 -24.48
C TYR A 299 -9.39 -18.90 -23.52
N ILE A 300 -10.31 -17.92 -23.60
CA ILE A 300 -11.51 -17.85 -22.78
C ILE A 300 -12.75 -18.12 -23.63
N ASP A 301 -13.56 -19.09 -23.23
CA ASP A 301 -14.86 -19.36 -23.86
C ASP A 301 -15.93 -18.42 -23.26
N LEU A 302 -16.20 -17.29 -23.91
CA LEU A 302 -17.11 -16.26 -23.41
C LEU A 302 -18.55 -16.78 -23.30
N LYS A 303 -19.15 -16.68 -22.10
CA LYS A 303 -20.49 -17.18 -21.76
C LYS A 303 -21.29 -16.11 -21.01
N GLU A 304 -22.59 -16.30 -20.88
CA GLU A 304 -23.47 -15.37 -20.15
C GLU A 304 -23.01 -15.12 -18.72
N ILE A 305 -22.51 -16.17 -18.04
CA ILE A 305 -21.97 -16.06 -16.69
C ILE A 305 -20.76 -15.12 -16.58
N HIS A 306 -19.96 -15.00 -17.65
CA HIS A 306 -18.82 -14.09 -17.71
C HIS A 306 -19.27 -12.64 -17.81
N ILE A 307 -20.33 -12.37 -18.59
CA ILE A 307 -20.91 -11.03 -18.69
C ILE A 307 -21.59 -10.65 -17.37
N GLY A 308 -22.35 -11.56 -16.76
CA GLY A 308 -22.94 -11.33 -15.44
C GLY A 308 -21.88 -11.09 -14.35
N LEU A 309 -20.71 -11.73 -14.42
CA LEU A 309 -19.58 -11.46 -13.54
C LEU A 309 -19.05 -10.03 -13.72
N LEU A 310 -18.85 -9.58 -14.96
CA LEU A 310 -18.39 -8.21 -15.26
C LEU A 310 -19.39 -7.17 -14.75
N GLU A 311 -20.68 -7.38 -14.97
CA GLU A 311 -21.74 -6.50 -14.47
C GLU A 311 -21.80 -6.45 -12.94
N LYS A 312 -21.67 -7.60 -12.25
CA LYS A 312 -21.55 -7.65 -10.79
C LYS A 312 -20.32 -6.89 -10.29
N LYS A 313 -19.26 -6.88 -11.09
CA LYS A 313 -18.01 -6.14 -10.86
C LYS A 313 -18.08 -4.69 -11.36
N GLY A 314 -19.24 -4.20 -11.79
CA GLY A 314 -19.47 -2.80 -12.16
C GLY A 314 -19.12 -2.44 -13.60
N LEU A 315 -18.75 -3.42 -14.44
CA LEU A 315 -18.50 -3.22 -15.86
C LEU A 315 -19.72 -3.66 -16.69
N TYR A 316 -20.44 -2.69 -17.22
CA TYR A 316 -21.68 -2.93 -17.94
C TYR A 316 -21.47 -3.09 -19.44
N VAL A 317 -22.27 -3.99 -20.03
CA VAL A 317 -22.29 -4.25 -21.46
C VAL A 317 -23.72 -4.13 -21.97
N LYS A 318 -23.93 -3.38 -23.05
CA LYS A 318 -25.22 -3.30 -23.72
C LYS A 318 -25.20 -4.13 -25.00
N ARG A 319 -26.16 -5.06 -25.12
CA ARG A 319 -26.37 -5.86 -26.34
C ARG A 319 -27.48 -5.28 -27.19
N GLN A 320 -27.26 -5.19 -28.49
CA GLN A 320 -28.26 -4.73 -29.46
C GLN A 320 -28.20 -5.61 -30.71
N THR A 321 -29.35 -6.03 -31.19
CA THR A 321 -29.46 -6.74 -32.48
C THR A 321 -29.79 -5.72 -33.56
N LEU A 322 -28.95 -5.64 -34.59
CA LEU A 322 -29.13 -4.80 -35.76
C LEU A 322 -28.87 -5.67 -37.00
N ASP A 323 -29.79 -5.70 -37.96
CA ASP A 323 -29.64 -6.43 -39.23
C ASP A 323 -29.17 -7.89 -39.06
N GLU A 324 -29.81 -8.62 -38.12
CA GLU A 324 -29.48 -10.02 -37.75
C GLU A 324 -28.10 -10.25 -37.10
N VAL A 325 -27.33 -9.18 -36.88
CA VAL A 325 -26.05 -9.19 -36.17
C VAL A 325 -26.24 -8.70 -34.73
N VAL A 326 -25.64 -9.41 -33.77
CA VAL A 326 -25.65 -9.01 -32.36
C VAL A 326 -24.39 -8.19 -32.09
N TYR A 327 -24.58 -6.93 -31.68
CA TYR A 327 -23.52 -6.04 -31.27
C TYR A 327 -23.46 -5.94 -29.75
N VAL A 328 -22.23 -5.85 -29.25
CA VAL A 328 -21.90 -5.52 -27.87
C VAL A 328 -21.32 -4.13 -27.82
N SER A 329 -21.80 -3.32 -26.87
CA SER A 329 -21.37 -1.94 -26.68
C SER A 329 -21.04 -1.65 -25.22
N PHE A 330 -19.95 -0.91 -24.99
CA PHE A 330 -19.47 -0.57 -23.66
C PHE A 330 -18.61 0.69 -23.69
N ASP A 331 -18.49 1.39 -22.56
CA ASP A 331 -17.63 2.56 -22.41
C ASP A 331 -16.16 2.11 -22.32
N ARG A 332 -15.36 2.45 -23.34
CA ARG A 332 -13.95 2.00 -23.39
C ARG A 332 -13.09 2.67 -22.32
N PHE A 333 -13.39 3.91 -21.94
CA PHE A 333 -12.61 4.64 -20.94
C PHE A 333 -12.85 4.10 -19.54
N GLU A 334 -14.10 3.83 -19.19
CA GLU A 334 -14.47 3.18 -17.92
C GLU A 334 -13.78 1.81 -17.81
N TRP A 335 -13.92 0.97 -18.84
CA TRP A 335 -13.34 -0.37 -18.84
C TRP A 335 -11.81 -0.35 -18.71
N LEU A 336 -11.13 0.53 -19.42
CA LEU A 336 -9.68 0.67 -19.34
C LEU A 336 -9.24 1.15 -17.95
N SER A 337 -9.96 2.10 -17.37
CA SER A 337 -9.66 2.64 -16.04
C SER A 337 -9.87 1.58 -14.96
N THR A 338 -11.01 0.89 -14.97
CA THR A 338 -11.31 -0.19 -14.03
C THR A 338 -10.35 -1.37 -14.16
N PHE A 339 -9.97 -1.75 -15.39
CA PHE A 339 -8.96 -2.77 -15.62
C PHE A 339 -7.63 -2.40 -14.94
N LYS A 340 -7.14 -1.17 -15.17
CA LYS A 340 -5.94 -0.64 -14.51
C LYS A 340 -6.06 -0.66 -12.98
N PHE A 341 -7.21 -0.27 -12.44
CA PHE A 341 -7.45 -0.30 -11.00
C PHE A 341 -7.42 -1.71 -10.44
N TRP A 342 -8.01 -2.69 -11.13
CA TRP A 342 -7.94 -4.07 -10.69
C TRP A 342 -6.53 -4.66 -10.73
N GLN A 343 -5.68 -4.24 -11.69
CA GLN A 343 -4.27 -4.63 -11.67
C GLN A 343 -3.56 -4.10 -10.40
N ILE A 344 -3.84 -2.85 -10.01
CA ILE A 344 -3.30 -2.29 -8.76
C ILE A 344 -3.82 -3.07 -7.54
N ILE A 345 -5.12 -3.36 -7.47
CA ILE A 345 -5.72 -4.12 -6.36
C ILE A 345 -5.12 -5.53 -6.28
N GLN A 346 -4.99 -6.22 -7.41
CA GLN A 346 -4.42 -7.56 -7.48
C GLN A 346 -2.99 -7.60 -6.93
N GLU A 347 -2.16 -6.61 -7.27
CA GLU A 347 -0.81 -6.52 -6.74
C GLU A 347 -0.78 -6.14 -5.25
N ILE A 348 -1.72 -5.32 -4.78
CA ILE A 348 -1.86 -5.01 -3.34
C ILE A 348 -2.27 -6.26 -2.57
N ASP A 349 -3.23 -7.04 -3.07
CA ASP A 349 -3.66 -8.30 -2.46
C ASP A 349 -2.51 -9.30 -2.40
N ARG A 350 -1.71 -9.37 -3.47
CA ARG A 350 -0.51 -10.20 -3.53
C ARG A 350 0.55 -9.77 -2.53
N TRP A 351 0.83 -8.47 -2.48
CA TRP A 351 1.74 -7.90 -1.49
C TRP A 351 1.27 -8.25 -0.07
N ASN A 352 -0.03 -8.12 0.19
CA ASN A 352 -0.61 -8.48 1.47
C ASN A 352 -0.49 -9.97 1.83
N GLN A 353 -0.49 -10.86 0.84
CA GLN A 353 -0.33 -12.30 1.05
C GLN A 353 1.11 -12.70 1.33
N ILE A 354 2.08 -12.10 0.63
CA ILE A 354 3.48 -12.54 0.63
C ILE A 354 4.34 -11.71 1.61
N GLY A 355 3.93 -10.49 1.94
CA GLY A 355 4.63 -9.60 2.86
C GLY A 355 5.52 -8.54 2.17
N PHE A 356 5.88 -8.73 0.90
CA PHE A 356 6.73 -7.82 0.13
C PHE A 356 6.28 -7.72 -1.34
N VAL A 357 6.80 -6.72 -2.06
CA VAL A 357 6.54 -6.51 -3.49
C VAL A 357 7.64 -7.17 -4.31
N ASN A 358 7.26 -8.11 -5.17
CA ASN A 358 8.20 -8.75 -6.09
C ASN A 358 8.25 -7.96 -7.42
N VAL A 359 9.28 -7.14 -7.58
CA VAL A 359 9.47 -6.24 -8.74
C VAL A 359 9.86 -7.01 -10.00
N ASN A 360 10.54 -8.16 -9.88
CA ASN A 360 11.10 -8.91 -11.00
C ASN A 360 10.17 -9.98 -11.56
N GLU A 361 8.93 -10.03 -11.08
CA GLU A 361 7.97 -11.03 -11.54
C GLU A 361 7.18 -10.56 -12.73
N ASP A 362 7.14 -11.38 -13.78
CA ASP A 362 6.37 -11.10 -14.99
C ASP A 362 4.86 -11.20 -14.72
N LEU A 363 4.16 -10.07 -14.89
CA LEU A 363 2.71 -9.96 -14.75
C LEU A 363 1.94 -10.59 -15.92
N ASN A 364 2.63 -10.85 -17.04
CA ASN A 364 2.05 -11.35 -18.29
C ASN A 364 2.37 -12.81 -18.56
N GLU A 365 3.04 -13.52 -17.65
CA GLU A 365 3.15 -14.98 -17.73
C GLU A 365 1.74 -15.59 -17.60
N VAL A 366 1.07 -15.74 -18.74
CA VAL A 366 0.07 -16.78 -18.92
C VAL A 366 0.86 -18.07 -18.72
N LYS A 367 0.85 -18.59 -17.49
CA LYS A 367 1.19 -20.00 -17.30
C LYS A 367 0.21 -20.76 -18.17
N ALA A 368 0.66 -21.13 -19.37
CA ALA A 368 0.00 -22.14 -20.16
C ALA A 368 -0.26 -23.27 -19.16
N GLN A 369 -1.54 -23.63 -18.97
CA GLN A 369 -1.83 -24.84 -18.23
C GLN A 369 -1.09 -25.94 -18.99
N GLY A 370 0.05 -26.37 -18.44
CA GLY A 370 0.77 -27.51 -18.98
C GLY A 370 -0.24 -28.65 -19.09
N PRO A 371 -0.12 -29.50 -20.12
CA PRO A 371 -1.09 -30.56 -20.38
C PRO A 371 -1.37 -31.32 -19.08
N ALA A 372 -2.65 -31.44 -18.72
CA ALA A 372 -3.07 -32.05 -17.46
C ALA A 372 -2.41 -33.42 -17.33
N LYS A 373 -1.69 -33.69 -16.23
CA LYS A 373 -1.01 -34.98 -16.06
C LYS A 373 -1.90 -35.96 -15.32
N CYS A 374 -1.89 -37.21 -15.76
CA CYS A 374 -2.63 -38.28 -15.12
C CYS A 374 -2.12 -38.54 -13.70
N GLY A 375 -3.03 -38.52 -12.72
CA GLY A 375 -2.69 -38.80 -11.31
C GLY A 375 -2.18 -40.22 -11.05
N GLY A 376 -2.40 -41.16 -11.99
CA GLY A 376 -1.90 -42.53 -11.90
C GLY A 376 -0.52 -42.75 -12.52
N CYS A 377 -0.28 -42.26 -13.74
CA CYS A 377 0.95 -42.55 -14.50
C CYS A 377 1.76 -41.32 -14.93
N GLY A 378 1.27 -40.11 -14.66
CA GLY A 378 1.94 -38.86 -15.04
C GLY A 378 1.89 -38.52 -16.54
N ALA A 379 1.24 -39.34 -17.37
CA ALA A 379 1.09 -39.09 -18.80
C ALA A 379 0.18 -37.87 -19.08
N GLU A 380 0.42 -37.21 -20.20
CA GLU A 380 -0.35 -36.05 -20.63
C GLU A 380 -1.78 -36.44 -21.04
N ILE A 381 -2.76 -35.74 -20.47
CA ILE A 381 -4.19 -35.92 -20.70
C ILE A 381 -4.64 -34.85 -21.69
N LYS A 382 -5.35 -35.28 -22.74
CA LYS A 382 -6.13 -34.37 -23.60
C LYS A 382 -7.39 -33.95 -22.84
N ALA A 383 -7.69 -32.66 -22.83
CA ALA A 383 -8.66 -31.99 -21.94
C ALA A 383 -10.12 -32.50 -21.95
N GLU A 384 -10.45 -33.57 -22.68
CA GLU A 384 -11.83 -34.08 -22.87
C GLU A 384 -11.99 -35.58 -22.54
N SER A 385 -10.93 -36.30 -22.14
CA SER A 385 -11.01 -37.75 -21.88
C SER A 385 -11.33 -38.10 -20.41
N LYS A 386 -12.41 -38.86 -20.18
CA LYS A 386 -12.83 -39.36 -18.85
C LYS A 386 -11.87 -40.39 -18.23
N PHE A 387 -10.97 -40.95 -19.04
CA PHE A 387 -9.99 -41.96 -18.63
C PHE A 387 -8.64 -41.67 -19.29
N CYS A 388 -7.55 -41.94 -18.58
CA CYS A 388 -6.21 -41.84 -19.14
C CYS A 388 -6.00 -42.94 -20.19
N SER A 389 -5.53 -42.56 -21.37
CA SER A 389 -5.26 -43.48 -22.48
C SER A 389 -4.16 -44.49 -22.20
N GLU A 390 -3.20 -44.16 -21.32
CA GLU A 390 -2.04 -45.00 -21.03
C GLU A 390 -2.29 -46.01 -19.89
N CYS A 391 -3.01 -45.60 -18.85
CA CYS A 391 -3.16 -46.44 -17.64
C CYS A 391 -4.60 -46.68 -17.21
N GLY A 392 -5.60 -46.16 -17.94
CA GLY A 392 -7.02 -46.35 -17.62
C GLY A 392 -7.50 -45.64 -16.35
N PHE A 393 -6.65 -44.81 -15.70
CA PHE A 393 -7.01 -44.07 -14.50
C PHE A 393 -8.19 -43.13 -14.79
N LYS A 394 -9.22 -43.18 -13.94
CA LYS A 394 -10.42 -42.35 -14.08
C LYS A 394 -10.07 -40.92 -13.71
N ILE A 395 -10.20 -40.02 -14.67
CA ILE A 395 -9.95 -38.59 -14.48
C ILE A 395 -11.28 -37.99 -14.03
N ALA A 396 -11.34 -37.53 -12.78
CA ALA A 396 -12.52 -36.84 -12.27
C ALA A 396 -12.69 -35.53 -13.05
N ALA A 397 -13.91 -35.31 -13.56
CA ALA A 397 -14.28 -34.13 -14.32
C ALA A 397 -14.13 -32.84 -13.52
#